data_AF-A0A518BB83-F1
#
_entry.id   AF-A0A518BB83-F1
#
_cell.length_a   1.000
_cell.length_b   1.000
_cell.length_c   1.000
_cell.angle_alpha   90.00
_cell.angle_beta   90.00
_cell.angle_gamma   90.00
#
_symmetry.space_group_name_H-M   'P 1'
#
loop_
_entity.id
_entity.type
_entity.pdbx_description
1 polymer ?
#
loop_
_entity_poly.entity_id
_entity_poly.type
_entity_poly.pdbx_seq_one_letter_code
_entity_poly.pdbx_strand_id
1 'polypeptide(L)'
;MPKLALENVCEGMHARIDVCDATGRLLVPAGTSLTSNHLSILRKWGVLEVEIGGDSDDVDQHCLAVTPEIAAHAAKLTEWAFQHVPSDHPLIVVLRAEATARVTDQLLEETLDGC
;
A
#
# COMPACT_ATOMS: atom_id res chain seq x y z
N MET A 1 19.68 -4.30 8.55
CA MET A 1 19.20 -3.83 7.23
C MET A 1 17.79 -4.38 7.06
N PRO A 2 16.78 -3.54 6.82
CA PRO A 2 15.38 -3.95 6.93
C PRO A 2 14.97 -4.79 5.73
N LYS A 3 14.65 -6.06 5.98
CA LYS A 3 13.87 -6.88 5.06
C LYS A 3 12.41 -6.66 5.43
N LEU A 4 11.59 -6.27 4.46
CA LEU A 4 10.16 -6.11 4.68
C LEU A 4 9.43 -7.30 4.09
N ALA A 5 8.47 -7.85 4.84
CA ALA A 5 7.58 -8.87 4.31
C ALA A 5 6.80 -8.29 3.12
N LEU A 6 6.63 -9.07 2.05
CA LEU A 6 5.99 -8.62 0.81
C LEU A 6 4.56 -8.08 1.01
N GLU A 7 3.88 -8.58 2.04
CA GLU A 7 2.56 -8.10 2.47
C GLU A 7 2.56 -6.64 2.96
N ASN A 8 3.69 -6.15 3.46
CA ASN A 8 3.87 -4.82 4.01
C ASN A 8 4.50 -3.85 2.99
N VAL A 9 4.81 -4.32 1.78
CA VAL A 9 5.39 -3.50 0.72
C VAL A 9 4.27 -2.78 -0.03
N CYS A 10 4.34 -1.46 -0.03
CA CYS A 10 3.38 -0.59 -0.72
C CYS A 10 3.89 -0.15 -2.10
N GLU A 11 2.94 0.31 -2.93
CA GLU A 11 3.24 0.85 -4.25
C GLU A 11 4.02 2.17 -4.13
N GLY A 12 5.01 2.38 -5.00
CA GLY A 12 5.93 3.52 -4.96
C GLY A 12 7.24 3.26 -4.23
N MET A 13 7.36 2.16 -3.47
CA MET A 13 8.59 1.76 -2.79
C MET A 13 9.66 1.27 -3.78
N HIS A 14 10.95 1.52 -3.52
CA HIS A 14 12.02 1.12 -4.44
C HIS A 14 12.70 -0.16 -3.98
N ALA A 15 12.85 -1.16 -4.86
CA ALA A 15 13.64 -2.35 -4.53
C ALA A 15 15.11 -1.94 -4.34
N ARG A 16 15.73 -2.28 -3.21
CA ARG A 16 17.15 -1.93 -2.94
C ARG A 16 18.11 -2.83 -3.68
N ILE A 17 17.75 -4.10 -3.76
CA ILE A 17 18.52 -5.15 -4.40
C ILE A 17 17.67 -5.85 -5.46
N ASP A 18 18.33 -6.58 -6.33
CA ASP A 18 17.70 -7.46 -7.28
C ASP A 18 16.84 -8.51 -6.55
N VAL A 19 15.54 -8.49 -6.82
CA VAL A 19 14.60 -9.47 -6.28
C VAL A 19 14.55 -10.65 -7.23
N CYS A 20 14.98 -11.81 -6.74
CA CYS A 20 15.00 -13.06 -7.47
C CYS A 20 13.97 -14.04 -6.92
N ASP A 21 13.44 -14.90 -7.81
CA ASP A 21 12.65 -16.08 -7.45
C ASP A 21 13.54 -17.17 -6.79
N ALA A 22 12.91 -18.18 -6.18
CA ALA A 22 13.57 -19.36 -5.61
C ALA A 22 14.45 -20.11 -6.63
N THR A 23 14.18 -19.95 -7.92
CA THR A 23 14.99 -20.50 -9.03
C THR A 23 16.19 -19.64 -9.43
N GLY A 24 16.38 -18.47 -8.80
CA GLY A 24 17.42 -17.50 -9.12
C GLY A 24 17.09 -16.59 -10.31
N ARG A 25 15.85 -16.62 -10.81
CA ARG A 25 15.40 -15.75 -11.89
C ARG A 25 15.10 -14.35 -11.37
N LEU A 26 15.69 -13.32 -11.99
CA LEU A 26 15.41 -11.93 -11.69
C LEU A 26 13.95 -11.56 -11.98
N LEU A 27 13.24 -11.06 -10.98
CA LEU A 27 11.85 -10.58 -11.07
C LEU A 27 11.81 -9.05 -11.13
N VAL A 28 12.53 -8.39 -10.24
CA VAL A 28 12.58 -6.92 -10.15
C VAL A 28 14.03 -6.48 -9.97
N PRO A 29 14.55 -5.60 -10.83
CA PRO A 29 15.90 -5.07 -10.66
C PRO A 29 15.97 -4.05 -9.51
N ALA A 30 17.14 -3.97 -8.87
CA ALA A 30 17.46 -2.94 -7.90
C ALA A 30 17.20 -1.53 -8.48
N GLY A 31 16.68 -0.63 -7.64
CA GLY A 31 16.30 0.74 -8.00
C GLY A 31 14.92 0.87 -8.67
N THR A 32 14.19 -0.22 -8.88
CA THR A 32 12.87 -0.17 -9.54
C THR A 32 11.77 0.18 -8.54
N SER A 33 10.89 1.12 -8.89
CA SER A 33 9.66 1.38 -8.13
C SER A 33 8.70 0.20 -8.24
N LEU A 34 8.27 -0.30 -7.09
CA LEU A 34 7.31 -1.38 -6.95
C LEU A 34 5.92 -0.81 -7.22
N THR A 35 5.21 -1.44 -8.14
CA THR A 35 3.83 -1.11 -8.52
C THR A 35 2.92 -2.26 -8.10
N SER A 36 1.59 -2.05 -8.11
CA SER A 36 0.61 -3.14 -7.91
C SER A 36 0.92 -4.40 -8.73
N ASN A 37 1.40 -4.20 -9.97
CA ASN A 37 1.76 -5.29 -10.87
C ASN A 37 3.01 -6.02 -10.39
N HIS A 38 4.05 -5.29 -9.95
CA HIS A 38 5.25 -5.88 -9.36
C HIS A 38 4.91 -6.67 -8.09
N LEU A 39 4.09 -6.14 -7.19
CA LEU A 39 3.65 -6.83 -5.96
C LEU A 39 2.87 -8.11 -6.28
N SER A 40 1.97 -8.05 -7.27
CA SER A 40 1.21 -9.20 -7.73
C SER A 40 2.09 -10.30 -8.33
N ILE A 41 3.11 -9.92 -9.10
CA ILE A 41 4.10 -10.85 -9.66
C ILE A 41 4.88 -11.49 -8.51
N LEU A 42 5.44 -10.70 -7.60
CA LEU A 42 6.22 -11.20 -6.46
C LEU A 42 5.42 -12.19 -5.59
N ARG A 43 4.12 -11.92 -5.34
CA ARG A 43 3.22 -12.84 -4.63
C ARG A 43 3.04 -14.16 -5.39
N LYS A 44 2.83 -14.11 -6.71
CA LYS A 44 2.66 -15.31 -7.55
C LYS A 44 3.90 -16.20 -7.58
N TRP A 45 5.09 -15.61 -7.48
CA TRP A 45 6.36 -16.32 -7.43
C TRP A 45 6.76 -16.76 -6.00
N GLY A 46 5.94 -16.46 -4.98
CA GLY A 46 6.20 -16.91 -3.61
C GLY A 46 7.33 -16.15 -2.91
N VAL A 47 7.63 -14.93 -3.34
CA VAL A 47 8.59 -14.07 -2.64
C VAL A 47 7.99 -13.62 -1.31
N LEU A 48 8.63 -13.97 -0.19
CA LEU A 48 8.15 -13.65 1.15
C LEU A 48 8.67 -12.32 1.68
N GLU A 49 9.90 -11.94 1.32
CA GLU A 49 10.59 -10.76 1.82
C GLU A 49 11.30 -10.00 0.70
N VAL A 50 11.29 -8.67 0.76
CA VAL A 50 12.00 -7.79 -0.17
C VAL A 50 12.79 -6.75 0.61
N GLU A 51 14.03 -6.49 0.18
CA GLU A 51 14.80 -5.36 0.69
C GLU A 51 14.42 -4.09 -0.05
N ILE A 52 13.98 -3.09 0.69
CA ILE A 52 13.50 -1.81 0.17
C ILE A 52 14.55 -0.73 0.39
N GLY A 53 14.75 0.12 -0.61
CA GLY A 53 15.63 1.27 -0.58
C GLY A 53 14.84 2.50 -0.17
N GLY A 54 15.03 2.92 1.07
CA GLY A 54 14.43 4.12 1.67
C GLY A 54 15.07 4.31 3.05
N ASP A 55 15.24 5.56 3.48
CA ASP A 55 15.76 5.84 4.81
C ASP A 55 14.73 5.33 5.83
N SER A 56 15.19 4.67 6.89
CA SER A 56 14.34 3.88 7.80
C SER A 56 13.31 4.69 8.59
N ASP A 57 13.35 6.02 8.51
CA ASP A 57 12.37 6.93 9.13
C ASP A 57 11.16 7.25 8.23
N ASP A 58 11.22 6.93 6.94
CA ASP A 58 10.17 7.20 5.95
C ASP A 58 9.63 5.90 5.32
N VAL A 59 9.92 4.77 5.97
CA VAL A 59 9.17 3.53 5.74
C VAL A 59 7.79 3.80 6.34
N ASP A 60 6.91 4.40 5.54
CA ASP A 60 5.54 4.80 5.88
C ASP A 60 4.95 3.85 6.91
N GLN A 61 5.02 4.24 8.19
CA GLN A 61 4.37 3.53 9.29
C GLN A 61 2.86 3.40 9.03
N HIS A 62 2.33 4.26 8.14
CA HIS A 62 1.00 4.18 7.55
C HIS A 62 0.71 2.80 6.94
N CYS A 63 1.61 2.19 6.17
CA CYS A 63 1.36 0.88 5.56
C CYS A 63 1.29 -0.27 6.57
N LEU A 64 1.99 -0.15 7.70
CA LEU A 64 1.97 -1.16 8.78
C LEU A 64 0.75 -1.02 9.70
N ALA A 65 0.13 0.17 9.75
CA ALA A 65 -0.98 0.48 10.64
C ALA A 65 -2.36 0.32 9.97
N VAL A 66 -2.46 0.28 8.64
CA VAL A 66 -3.73 0.03 7.92
C VAL A 66 -4.17 -1.42 8.09
N THR A 67 -4.96 -1.65 9.13
CA THR A 67 -5.68 -2.91 9.29
C THR A 67 -6.83 -3.00 8.27
N PRO A 68 -7.23 -4.22 7.86
CA PRO A 68 -8.40 -4.40 6.99
C PRO A 68 -9.69 -3.84 7.62
N GLU A 69 -9.74 -3.71 8.95
CA GLU A 69 -10.85 -3.09 9.67
C GLU A 69 -10.90 -1.57 9.44
N ILE A 70 -9.75 -0.88 9.50
CA ILE A 70 -9.66 0.56 9.23
C ILE A 70 -10.00 0.85 7.77
N ALA A 71 -9.48 0.06 6.83
CA ALA A 71 -9.81 0.19 5.42
C ALA A 71 -11.31 -0.04 5.14
N ALA A 72 -11.92 -1.04 5.78
CA ALA A 72 -13.37 -1.29 5.66
C ALA A 72 -14.20 -0.16 6.28
N HIS A 73 -13.74 0.42 7.39
CA HIS A 73 -14.42 1.54 8.03
C HIS A 73 -14.35 2.81 7.18
N ALA A 74 -13.16 3.13 6.64
CA ALA A 74 -12.95 4.25 5.73
C ALA A 74 -13.80 4.13 4.45
N ALA A 75 -13.86 2.93 3.87
CA ALA A 75 -14.70 2.65 2.71
C ALA A 75 -16.19 2.88 3.01
N LYS A 76 -16.67 2.45 4.18
CA LYS A 76 -18.07 2.62 4.60
C LYS A 76 -18.43 4.09 4.84
N LEU A 77 -17.54 4.85 5.47
CA LEU A 77 -17.70 6.29 5.69
C LEU A 77 -17.73 7.05 4.36
N THR A 78 -16.82 6.68 3.44
CA THR A 78 -16.75 7.30 2.13
C THR A 78 -17.98 6.96 1.29
N GLU A 79 -18.44 5.70 1.30
CA GLU A 79 -19.67 5.31 0.60
C GLU A 79 -20.89 6.08 1.12
N TRP A 80 -21.01 6.26 2.44
CA TRP A 80 -22.07 7.07 3.03
C TRP A 80 -21.99 8.55 2.61
N ALA A 81 -20.79 9.14 2.54
CA ALA A 81 -20.61 10.52 2.11
C ALA A 81 -20.94 10.73 0.62
N PHE A 82 -20.67 9.74 -0.22
CA PHE A 82 -20.90 9.81 -1.67
C PHE A 82 -22.24 9.18 -2.12
N GLN A 83 -23.10 8.75 -1.20
CA GLN A 83 -24.36 8.03 -1.51
C GLN A 83 -25.34 8.79 -2.42
N HIS A 84 -25.26 10.13 -2.43
CA HIS A 84 -26.11 11.00 -3.25
C HIS A 84 -25.43 11.49 -4.54
N VAL A 85 -24.20 11.04 -4.80
CA VAL A 85 -23.38 11.49 -5.91
C VAL A 85 -23.35 10.42 -7.01
N PRO A 86 -23.67 10.76 -8.27
CA PRO A 86 -23.63 9.78 -9.35
C PRO A 86 -22.19 9.30 -9.59
N SER A 87 -22.02 7.97 -9.59
CA SER A 87 -20.73 7.29 -9.71
C SER A 87 -20.16 7.27 -11.15
N ASP A 88 -20.93 7.70 -12.14
CA ASP A 88 -20.55 7.71 -13.56
C ASP A 88 -19.60 8.85 -13.95
N HIS A 89 -19.45 9.89 -13.12
CA HIS A 89 -18.59 11.02 -13.48
C HIS A 89 -17.13 10.73 -13.10
N PRO A 90 -16.16 10.86 -14.03
CA PRO A 90 -14.75 10.50 -13.81
C PRO A 90 -14.12 11.28 -12.63
N LEU A 91 -14.50 12.54 -12.44
CA LEU A 91 -14.07 13.32 -11.27
C LEU A 91 -14.53 12.70 -9.94
N ILE A 92 -15.74 12.14 -9.89
CA ILE A 92 -16.29 11.56 -8.66
C ILE A 92 -15.56 10.26 -8.31
N VAL A 93 -15.19 9.47 -9.32
CA VAL A 93 -14.37 8.26 -9.13
C VAL A 93 -13.04 8.62 -8.46
N VAL A 94 -12.35 9.64 -8.99
CA VAL A 94 -11.07 10.10 -8.44
C VAL A 94 -11.24 10.70 -7.04
N LEU A 95 -12.23 11.59 -6.86
CA LEU A 95 -12.51 12.20 -5.55
C LEU A 95 -12.86 11.17 -4.48
N ARG A 96 -13.58 10.10 -4.83
CA ARG A 96 -13.93 9.03 -3.91
C ARG A 96 -12.71 8.20 -3.51
N ALA A 97 -11.80 7.92 -4.46
CA ALA A 97 -10.55 7.24 -4.17
C ALA A 97 -9.69 8.07 -3.21
N GLU A 98 -9.52 9.36 -3.50
CA GLU A 98 -8.77 10.29 -2.64
C GLU A 98 -9.41 10.49 -1.27
N ALA A 99 -10.74 10.60 -1.22
CA ALA A 99 -11.45 10.69 0.06
C ALA A 99 -11.26 9.43 0.90
N THR A 100 -11.29 8.23 0.29
CA THR A 100 -11.07 6.98 1.01
C THR A 100 -9.66 6.91 1.59
N ALA A 101 -8.64 7.30 0.82
CA ALA A 101 -7.26 7.35 1.30
C ALA A 101 -7.14 8.30 2.50
N ARG A 102 -7.69 9.52 2.38
CA ARG A 102 -7.63 10.53 3.44
C ARG A 102 -8.36 10.14 4.72
N VAL A 103 -9.52 9.48 4.60
CA VAL A 103 -10.26 8.96 5.77
C VAL A 103 -9.50 7.81 6.42
N THR A 104 -8.82 6.99 5.61
CA THR A 104 -7.96 5.92 6.13
C THR A 104 -6.84 6.53 6.98
N ASP A 105 -6.12 7.54 6.46
CA ASP A 105 -5.07 8.22 7.20
C ASP A 105 -5.58 8.86 8.50
N GLN A 106 -6.72 9.54 8.45
CA GLN A 106 -7.32 10.14 9.64
C GLN A 106 -7.68 9.09 10.71
N LEU A 107 -8.18 7.92 10.31
CA LEU A 107 -8.48 6.83 11.24
C LEU A 107 -7.21 6.19 11.82
N LEU A 108 -6.10 6.18 11.07
CA LEU A 108 -4.80 5.76 11.58
C LEU A 108 -4.30 6.71 12.66
N GLU A 109 -4.37 8.02 12.40
CA GLU A 109 -4.01 9.06 13.36
C GLU A 109 -4.83 8.95 14.65
N GLU A 110 -6.16 8.78 14.54
CA GLU A 110 -7.05 8.59 15.68
C GLU A 110 -6.75 7.31 16.49
N THR A 111 -6.26 6.26 15.84
CA THR A 111 -5.87 5.01 16.50
C THR A 111 -4.51 5.13 17.20
N LEU A 112 -3.61 5.98 16.70
CA LEU A 112 -2.29 6.25 17.26
C LEU A 112 -2.33 7.23 18.45
N ASP A 113 -3.23 8.23 18.43
CA ASP A 113 -3.43 9.19 19.53
C ASP A 113 -4.19 8.60 20.74
N GLY A 114 -4.74 7.38 20.60
CA GLY A 114 -5.52 6.69 21.63
C GLY A 114 -4.74 5.78 22.58
N CYS A 115 -3.41 5.74 22.51
CA CYS A 115 -2.53 4.90 23.35
C CYS A 115 -1.71 5.70 24.36
#